data_AF-A0A8T6N6J5-F1
#
_entry.id   AF-A0A8T6N6J5-F1
#
_cell.length_a   1.000
_cell.length_b   1.000
_cell.length_c   1.000
_cell.angle_alpha   90.00
_cell.angle_beta   90.00
_cell.angle_gamma   90.00
#
_symmetry.space_group_name_H-M   'P 1'
#
loop_
_entity.id
_entity.type
_entity.pdbx_description
1 polymer ?
#
loop_
_entity_poly.entity_id
_entity_poly.type
_entity_poly.pdbx_seq_one_letter_code
_entity_poly.pdbx_strand_id
1 'polypeptide(L)'
;MIEALMLTAVLQSGPDHLVAEPVEDKKIEDINFKKPHKGGFSEEITEASTIPKKWKPFASCVLERESGATIGDKNSGEGARNPHSSASGRWQFLGAWQDGLPFMVAEQLRDHGMPKKQAKQVRVHLQSKPIYKWDGRWQDAGAIEVLQQGGWFHWRYGDKCDGKRAR
;
A
#
# COMPACT_ATOMS: atom_id res chain seq x y z
N MET A 1 -46.40 -60.85 20.38
CA MET A 1 -46.32 -59.40 20.08
C MET A 1 -45.15 -59.21 19.14
N ILE A 2 -45.46 -59.14 17.85
CA ILE A 2 -44.56 -58.87 16.73
C ILE A 2 -45.15 -57.64 16.03
N GLU A 3 -44.32 -56.87 15.31
CA GLU A 3 -44.60 -55.65 14.51
C GLU A 3 -44.21 -54.34 15.20
N ALA A 4 -43.57 -53.37 14.56
CA ALA A 4 -42.92 -53.30 13.24
C ALA A 4 -41.94 -52.12 13.31
N LEU A 5 -40.70 -52.29 12.83
CA LEU A 5 -39.75 -51.19 12.63
C LEU A 5 -39.93 -50.68 11.20
N MET A 6 -40.50 -49.48 11.06
CA MET A 6 -40.55 -48.75 9.80
C MET A 6 -39.19 -48.08 9.55
N LEU A 7 -38.46 -48.57 8.54
CA LEU A 7 -37.31 -47.88 7.96
C LEU A 7 -37.83 -46.86 6.93
N THR A 8 -37.70 -45.57 7.23
CA THR A 8 -37.86 -44.48 6.25
C THR A 8 -36.52 -44.22 5.57
N ALA A 9 -36.41 -44.61 4.30
CA ALA A 9 -35.27 -44.26 3.45
C ALA A 9 -35.37 -42.79 3.01
N VAL A 10 -34.42 -41.96 3.44
CA VAL A 10 -34.23 -40.59 2.94
C VAL A 10 -33.40 -40.68 1.66
N LEU A 11 -34.01 -40.34 0.51
CA LEU A 11 -33.33 -40.18 -0.77
C LEU A 11 -32.39 -38.95 -0.69
N GLN A 12 -31.09 -39.19 -0.71
CA GLN A 12 -30.07 -38.16 -0.89
C GLN A 12 -30.15 -37.62 -2.33
N SER A 13 -30.61 -36.37 -2.47
CA SER A 13 -30.40 -35.56 -3.66
C SER A 13 -28.90 -35.40 -3.88
N GLY A 14 -28.45 -35.80 -5.08
CA GLY A 14 -27.04 -35.85 -5.47
C GLY A 14 -26.37 -34.47 -5.45
N PRO A 15 -25.03 -34.44 -5.50
CA PRO A 15 -24.29 -33.21 -5.58
C PRO A 15 -24.56 -32.57 -6.95
N ASP A 16 -25.32 -31.47 -6.95
CA ASP A 16 -25.35 -30.53 -8.06
C ASP A 16 -23.90 -30.10 -8.32
N HIS A 17 -23.33 -30.61 -9.40
CA HIS A 17 -22.05 -30.19 -9.91
C HIS A 17 -22.19 -28.73 -10.33
N LEU A 18 -21.93 -27.82 -9.39
CA LEU A 18 -21.72 -26.41 -9.66
C LEU A 18 -20.56 -26.32 -10.66
N VAL A 19 -20.90 -26.23 -11.93
CA VAL A 19 -19.98 -25.90 -13.00
C VAL A 19 -19.51 -24.50 -12.68
N ALA A 20 -18.30 -24.39 -12.13
CA ALA A 20 -17.65 -23.10 -11.96
C ALA A 20 -17.63 -22.44 -13.32
N GLU A 21 -18.38 -21.36 -13.49
CA GLU A 21 -18.33 -20.58 -14.72
C GLU A 21 -16.87 -20.22 -14.99
N PRO A 22 -16.42 -20.33 -16.25
CA PRO A 22 -15.04 -20.00 -16.60
C PRO A 22 -14.81 -18.56 -16.13
N VAL A 23 -13.95 -18.42 -15.12
CA VAL A 23 -13.46 -17.12 -14.69
C VAL A 23 -12.83 -16.52 -15.92
N GLU A 24 -13.50 -15.53 -16.53
CA GLU A 24 -12.92 -14.76 -17.63
C GLU A 24 -11.51 -14.38 -17.20
N ASP A 25 -10.52 -14.80 -17.99
CA ASP A 25 -9.12 -14.44 -17.80
C ASP A 25 -9.04 -12.91 -17.89
N LYS A 26 -9.27 -12.24 -16.75
CA LYS A 26 -9.07 -10.81 -16.60
C LYS A 26 -7.64 -10.57 -17.00
N LYS A 27 -7.49 -9.96 -18.18
CA LYS A 27 -6.22 -9.59 -18.78
C LYS A 27 -5.36 -9.00 -17.66
N ILE A 28 -4.26 -9.68 -17.33
CA ILE A 28 -3.38 -9.22 -16.25
C ILE A 28 -2.87 -7.84 -16.69
N GLU A 29 -3.35 -6.80 -16.02
CA GLU A 29 -2.97 -5.45 -16.38
C GLU A 29 -1.53 -5.21 -15.91
N ASP A 30 -0.67 -4.75 -16.82
CA ASP A 30 0.73 -4.50 -16.52
C ASP A 30 0.91 -3.23 -15.68
N ILE A 31 1.65 -3.34 -14.58
CA ILE A 31 1.97 -2.21 -13.70
C ILE A 31 2.96 -1.28 -14.41
N ASN A 32 2.59 0.00 -14.54
CA ASN A 32 3.49 1.01 -15.09
C ASN A 32 4.38 1.63 -14.00
N PHE A 33 5.53 1.01 -13.73
CA PHE A 33 6.44 1.48 -12.67
C PHE A 33 6.97 2.92 -12.82
N LYS A 34 7.01 3.45 -14.05
CA LYS A 34 7.46 4.83 -14.30
C LYS A 34 6.34 5.85 -14.13
N LYS A 35 5.10 5.46 -14.42
CA LYS A 35 3.90 6.31 -14.31
C LYS A 35 2.78 5.48 -13.68
N PRO A 36 2.82 5.22 -12.36
CA PRO A 36 1.88 4.33 -11.68
C PRO A 36 0.40 4.66 -11.87
N HIS A 37 0.08 5.91 -12.20
CA HIS A 37 -1.28 6.39 -12.49
C HIS A 37 -1.74 6.15 -13.95
N LYS A 38 -0.94 5.48 -14.79
CA LYS A 38 -1.21 5.22 -16.23
C LYS A 38 -0.94 3.76 -16.62
N GLY A 39 -1.23 2.82 -15.73
CA GLY A 39 -1.04 1.39 -15.98
C GLY A 39 -2.10 0.58 -15.26
N GLY A 40 -1.89 -0.74 -15.24
CA GLY A 40 -2.72 -1.62 -14.44
C GLY A 40 -2.72 -1.23 -12.98
N PHE A 41 -3.89 -1.40 -12.35
CA PHE A 41 -4.12 -1.09 -10.94
C PHE A 41 -3.91 0.40 -10.57
N SER A 42 -4.12 1.32 -11.54
CA SER A 42 -3.90 2.76 -11.30
C SER A 42 -4.81 3.32 -10.21
N GLU A 43 -6.02 2.77 -10.07
CA GLU A 43 -6.99 3.18 -9.05
C GLU A 43 -6.48 2.79 -7.66
N GLU A 44 -6.15 1.52 -7.46
CA GLU A 44 -5.64 0.98 -6.21
C GLU A 44 -4.35 1.69 -5.78
N ILE A 45 -3.44 1.99 -6.71
CA ILE A 45 -2.22 2.75 -6.41
C ILE A 45 -2.56 4.20 -6.02
N THR A 46 -3.54 4.82 -6.68
CA THR A 46 -3.95 6.20 -6.38
C THR A 46 -4.60 6.27 -5.01
N GLU A 47 -5.46 5.32 -4.67
CA GLU A 47 -6.10 5.24 -3.35
C GLU A 47 -5.08 4.94 -2.25
N ALA A 48 -4.25 3.91 -2.43
CA ALA A 48 -3.21 3.51 -1.49
C ALA A 48 -2.19 4.64 -1.18
N SER A 49 -1.97 5.53 -2.14
CA SER A 49 -1.07 6.69 -1.99
C SER A 49 -1.79 7.98 -1.56
N THR A 50 -3.10 7.94 -1.32
CA THR A 50 -3.86 9.11 -0.88
C THR A 50 -3.80 9.27 0.63
N ILE A 51 -3.17 10.36 1.09
CA ILE A 51 -2.99 10.63 2.53
C ILE A 51 -4.37 10.79 3.20
N PRO A 52 -4.71 9.94 4.19
CA PRO A 52 -5.99 10.02 4.90
C PRO A 52 -6.19 11.38 5.56
N LYS A 53 -7.45 11.86 5.61
CA LYS A 53 -7.79 13.19 6.13
C LYS A 53 -7.19 13.47 7.51
N LYS A 54 -7.21 12.48 8.42
CA LYS A 54 -6.65 12.59 9.78
C LYS A 54 -5.15 12.88 9.82
N TRP A 55 -4.41 12.43 8.80
CA TRP A 55 -2.97 12.59 8.69
C TRP A 55 -2.55 13.79 7.84
N LYS A 56 -3.45 14.41 7.07
CA LYS A 56 -3.10 15.53 6.17
C LYS A 56 -2.33 16.67 6.85
N PRO A 57 -2.71 17.19 8.03
CA PRO A 57 -1.97 18.32 8.60
C PRO A 57 -0.58 17.91 9.11
N PHE A 58 -0.44 16.69 9.65
CA PHE A 58 0.86 16.11 9.99
C PHE A 58 1.73 15.90 8.75
N ALA A 59 1.20 15.23 7.72
CA ALA A 59 1.89 14.95 6.47
C ALA A 59 2.36 16.22 5.76
N SER A 60 1.51 17.26 5.71
CA SER A 60 1.87 18.55 5.11
C SER A 60 3.08 19.16 5.81
N CYS A 61 3.09 19.13 7.14
CA CYS A 61 4.19 19.65 7.96
C CYS A 61 5.49 18.86 7.75
N VAL A 62 5.40 17.52 7.75
CA VAL A 62 6.56 16.65 7.51
C VAL A 62 7.12 16.84 6.11
N LEU A 63 6.29 16.78 5.07
CA LEU A 63 6.74 16.92 3.68
C LEU A 63 7.43 18.26 3.42
N GLU A 64 6.85 19.36 3.92
CA GLU A 64 7.42 20.70 3.80
C GLU A 64 8.79 20.79 4.48
N ARG A 65 8.90 20.30 5.72
CA ARG A 65 10.14 20.33 6.51
C ARG A 65 11.24 19.45 5.94
N GLU A 66 10.88 18.22 5.61
CA GLU A 66 11.84 17.15 5.31
C GLU A 66 12.40 17.27 3.89
N SER A 67 11.58 17.66 2.92
CA SER A 67 11.97 17.65 1.51
C SER A 67 11.51 18.88 0.72
N GLY A 68 10.80 19.83 1.34
CA GLY A 68 10.11 20.90 0.63
C GLY A 68 8.95 20.40 -0.25
N ALA A 69 8.49 19.16 -0.04
CA ALA A 69 7.41 18.56 -0.81
C ALA A 69 6.04 19.06 -0.37
N THR A 70 5.04 18.88 -1.24
CA THR A 70 3.64 19.22 -0.96
C THR A 70 2.74 18.01 -1.15
N ILE A 71 1.58 18.01 -0.49
CA ILE A 71 0.57 16.95 -0.65
C ILE A 71 -0.02 16.93 -2.07
N GLY A 72 -0.19 18.12 -2.68
CA GLY A 72 -0.86 18.28 -3.97
C GLY A 72 -0.03 17.80 -5.16
N ASP A 73 1.29 17.93 -5.09
CA ASP A 73 2.20 17.39 -6.10
C ASP A 73 2.87 16.13 -5.56
N LYS A 74 2.46 14.98 -6.08
CA LYS A 74 2.97 13.66 -5.68
C LYS A 74 4.44 13.44 -5.96
N ASN A 75 5.08 14.19 -6.86
CA ASN A 75 6.48 13.95 -7.22
C ASN A 75 7.41 15.05 -6.67
N SER A 76 6.88 16.13 -6.08
CA SER A 76 7.69 17.13 -5.37
C SER A 76 8.60 16.51 -4.29
N GLY A 77 9.88 16.85 -4.25
CA GLY A 77 10.80 16.29 -3.24
C GLY A 77 11.03 14.77 -3.32
N GLU A 78 10.54 14.05 -4.35
CA GLU A 78 10.75 12.60 -4.46
C GLU A 78 12.22 12.22 -4.63
N GLY A 79 13.01 13.11 -5.22
CA GLY A 79 14.47 13.02 -5.35
C GLY A 79 15.27 13.65 -4.22
N ALA A 80 14.64 14.17 -3.17
CA ALA A 80 15.34 14.86 -2.09
C ALA A 80 16.34 13.92 -1.40
N ARG A 81 17.54 14.44 -1.11
CA ARG A 81 18.59 13.67 -0.43
C ARG A 81 19.37 14.58 0.50
N ASN A 82 19.45 14.19 1.77
CA ASN A 82 20.30 14.89 2.71
C ASN A 82 21.78 14.55 2.44
N PRO A 83 22.68 15.52 2.25
CA PRO A 83 24.09 15.24 1.98
C PRO A 83 24.85 14.71 3.20
N HIS A 84 24.34 14.93 4.41
CA HIS A 84 25.00 14.56 5.67
C HIS A 84 24.38 13.33 6.35
N SER A 85 23.31 12.75 5.79
CA SER A 85 22.67 11.55 6.32
C SER A 85 22.18 10.62 5.21
N SER A 86 21.70 9.43 5.57
CA SER A 86 21.08 8.49 4.62
C SER A 86 19.60 8.80 4.35
N ALA A 87 19.09 9.93 4.86
CA ALA A 87 17.72 10.35 4.66
C ALA A 87 17.45 10.71 3.19
N SER A 88 16.35 10.20 2.66
CA SER A 88 16.09 10.22 1.22
C SER A 88 14.60 10.21 0.88
N GLY A 89 14.24 10.86 -0.22
CA GLY A 89 12.89 10.95 -0.75
C GLY A 89 12.00 12.02 -0.09
N ARG A 90 10.71 12.02 -0.45
CA ARG A 90 9.66 12.96 0.01
C ARG A 90 9.55 12.98 1.53
N TRP A 91 9.65 11.81 2.14
CA TRP A 91 9.46 11.58 3.57
C TRP A 91 10.79 11.46 4.34
N GLN A 92 11.93 11.67 3.66
CA GLN A 92 13.27 11.56 4.23
C GLN A 92 13.51 10.24 4.98
N PHE A 93 13.05 9.12 4.41
CA PHE A 93 13.33 7.80 4.96
C PHE A 93 14.84 7.54 5.00
N LEU A 94 15.32 7.05 6.15
CA LEU A 94 16.71 6.61 6.31
C LEU A 94 16.99 5.37 5.48
N GLY A 95 18.25 5.14 5.11
CA GLY A 95 18.66 3.95 4.35
C GLY A 95 18.29 2.60 5.00
N ALA A 96 18.10 2.57 6.33
CA ALA A 96 17.63 1.38 7.05
C ALA A 96 16.21 0.92 6.64
N TRP A 97 15.42 1.79 6.01
CA TRP A 97 14.09 1.48 5.49
C TRP A 97 14.12 0.80 4.12
N GLN A 98 15.28 0.73 3.45
CA GLN A 98 15.40 0.23 2.09
C GLN A 98 14.83 -1.19 1.93
N ASP A 99 15.01 -2.04 2.93
CA ASP A 99 14.55 -3.43 2.87
C ASP A 99 13.12 -3.62 3.38
N GLY A 100 12.72 -2.84 4.40
CA GLY A 100 11.41 -2.96 5.07
C GLY A 100 10.28 -2.19 4.40
N LEU A 101 10.55 -0.96 3.94
CA LEU A 101 9.52 -0.08 3.36
C LEU A 101 8.82 -0.67 2.12
N PRO A 102 9.50 -1.41 1.22
CA PRO A 102 8.81 -2.09 0.11
C PRO A 102 7.74 -3.10 0.55
N PHE A 103 7.90 -3.73 1.72
CA PHE A 103 6.86 -4.64 2.25
C PHE A 103 5.64 -3.86 2.71
N MET A 104 5.85 -2.73 3.38
CA MET A 104 4.78 -1.83 3.80
C MET A 104 4.01 -1.27 2.60
N VAL A 105 4.70 -0.89 1.52
CA VAL A 105 4.04 -0.50 0.26
C VAL A 105 3.16 -1.64 -0.27
N ALA A 106 3.66 -2.87 -0.28
CA ALA A 106 2.91 -4.02 -0.77
C ALA A 106 1.71 -4.41 0.12
N GLU A 107 1.81 -4.19 1.44
CA GLU A 107 0.71 -4.36 2.39
C GLU A 107 -0.39 -3.34 2.12
N GLN A 108 -0.03 -2.05 2.12
CA GLN A 108 -0.95 -0.95 1.82
C GLN A 108 -1.66 -1.10 0.46
N LEU A 109 -0.96 -1.57 -0.58
CA LEU A 109 -1.58 -1.82 -1.89
C LEU A 109 -2.60 -2.96 -1.84
N ARG A 110 -2.31 -4.02 -1.07
CA ARG A 110 -3.24 -5.16 -0.92
C ARG A 110 -4.50 -4.77 -0.17
N ASP A 111 -4.36 -3.91 0.83
CA ASP A 111 -5.49 -3.38 1.59
C ASP A 111 -6.44 -2.53 0.73
N HIS A 112 -5.94 -2.03 -0.41
CA HIS A 112 -6.72 -1.32 -1.43
C HIS A 112 -7.07 -2.19 -2.64
N GLY A 113 -7.00 -3.52 -2.52
CA GLY A 113 -7.51 -4.45 -3.54
C GLY A 113 -6.48 -4.96 -4.56
N MET A 114 -5.23 -4.49 -4.52
CA MET A 114 -4.20 -5.02 -5.42
C MET A 114 -3.94 -6.51 -5.12
N PRO A 115 -3.99 -7.41 -6.12
CA PRO A 115 -3.76 -8.82 -5.87
C PRO A 115 -2.32 -9.09 -5.39
N LYS A 116 -2.16 -10.11 -4.53
CA LYS A 116 -0.90 -10.44 -3.85
C LYS A 116 0.29 -10.63 -4.82
N LYS A 117 0.07 -11.20 -6.01
CA LYS A 117 1.13 -11.42 -7.01
C LYS A 117 1.68 -10.09 -7.53
N GLN A 118 0.81 -9.13 -7.84
CA GLN A 118 1.14 -7.80 -8.33
C GLN A 118 1.78 -6.94 -7.24
N ALA A 119 1.24 -6.97 -6.01
CA ALA A 119 1.87 -6.30 -4.88
C ALA A 119 3.29 -6.83 -4.60
N LYS A 120 3.54 -8.14 -4.77
CA LYS A 120 4.88 -8.73 -4.70
C LYS A 120 5.80 -8.21 -5.80
N GLN A 121 5.32 -8.01 -7.03
CA GLN A 121 6.10 -7.42 -8.12
C GLN A 121 6.52 -5.98 -7.76
N VAL A 122 5.61 -5.17 -7.22
CA VAL A 122 5.93 -3.82 -6.73
C VAL A 122 7.01 -3.87 -5.66
N ARG A 123 6.84 -4.71 -4.63
CA ARG A 123 7.86 -4.87 -3.58
C ARG A 123 9.25 -5.16 -4.15
N VAL A 124 9.36 -6.18 -5.00
CA VAL A 124 10.65 -6.59 -5.59
C VAL A 124 11.25 -5.47 -6.43
N HIS A 125 10.42 -4.76 -7.21
CA HIS A 125 10.86 -3.61 -7.99
C HIS A 125 11.45 -2.51 -7.10
N LEU A 126 10.75 -2.14 -6.02
CA LEU A 126 11.17 -1.08 -5.11
C LEU A 126 12.43 -1.46 -4.31
N GLN A 127 12.58 -2.72 -3.88
CA GLN A 127 13.80 -3.20 -3.23
C GLN A 127 15.06 -3.00 -4.08
N SER A 128 14.94 -3.11 -5.40
CA SER A 128 16.07 -2.95 -6.33
C SER A 128 16.51 -1.49 -6.56
N LYS A 129 15.80 -0.50 -5.98
CA LYS A 129 16.03 0.92 -6.24
C LYS A 129 16.12 1.70 -4.93
N PRO A 130 17.03 2.67 -4.80
CA PRO A 130 17.07 3.53 -3.62
C PRO A 130 15.78 4.38 -3.53
N ILE A 131 15.31 4.64 -2.31
CA ILE A 131 14.02 5.32 -2.02
C ILE A 131 13.85 6.65 -2.77
N TYR A 132 14.89 7.50 -2.85
CA TYR A 132 14.81 8.78 -3.60
C TYR A 132 14.60 8.65 -5.12
N LYS A 133 14.66 7.43 -5.68
CA LYS A 133 14.36 7.17 -7.10
C LYS A 133 12.95 6.63 -7.32
N TRP A 134 12.18 6.45 -6.25
CA TRP A 134 10.81 5.98 -6.35
C TRP A 134 9.89 7.13 -6.75
N ASP A 135 8.90 6.86 -7.62
CA ASP A 135 7.78 7.78 -7.80
C ASP A 135 7.13 8.06 -6.44
N GLY A 136 6.77 9.31 -6.20
CA GLY A 136 6.30 9.72 -4.90
C GLY A 136 4.99 9.08 -4.45
N ARG A 137 4.21 8.46 -5.36
CA ARG A 137 3.08 7.60 -4.94
C ARG A 137 3.52 6.38 -4.15
N TRP A 138 4.64 5.76 -4.53
CA TRP A 138 5.19 4.63 -3.78
C TRP A 138 5.71 5.07 -2.41
N GLN A 139 6.32 6.25 -2.36
CA GLN A 139 6.81 6.81 -1.11
C GLN A 139 5.65 7.20 -0.17
N ASP A 140 4.59 7.80 -0.72
CA ASP A 140 3.37 8.14 0.02
C ASP A 140 2.66 6.87 0.53
N ALA A 141 2.52 5.83 -0.29
CA ALA A 141 1.93 4.56 0.15
C ALA A 141 2.71 3.93 1.32
N GLY A 142 4.05 3.90 1.24
CA GLY A 142 4.88 3.40 2.33
C GLY A 142 4.77 4.26 3.60
N ALA A 143 4.73 5.59 3.47
CA ALA A 143 4.56 6.48 4.61
C ALA A 143 3.18 6.34 5.26
N ILE A 144 2.12 6.18 4.48
CA ILE A 144 0.77 5.97 5.00
C ILE A 144 0.71 4.70 5.85
N GLU A 145 1.30 3.60 5.36
CA GLU A 145 1.38 2.34 6.12
C GLU A 145 2.14 2.53 7.44
N VAL A 146 3.31 3.17 7.41
CA VAL A 146 4.08 3.49 8.63
C VAL A 146 3.22 4.28 9.61
N LEU A 147 2.45 5.26 9.15
CA LEU A 147 1.58 6.06 10.00
C LEU A 147 0.40 5.25 10.55
N GLN A 148 -0.20 4.36 9.77
CA GLN A 148 -1.27 3.46 10.21
C GLN A 148 -0.79 2.50 11.29
N GLN A 149 0.45 2.00 11.18
CA GLN A 149 1.09 1.16 12.20
C GLN A 149 1.61 1.94 13.42
N GLY A 150 1.35 3.24 13.50
CA GLY A 150 1.75 4.08 14.64
C GLY A 150 3.19 4.59 14.59
N GLY A 151 3.89 4.43 13.48
CA GLY A 151 5.27 4.87 13.24
C GLY A 151 5.47 6.38 13.08
N TRP A 152 4.50 7.22 13.43
CA TRP A 152 4.60 8.68 13.33
C TRP A 152 5.80 9.25 14.11
N PHE A 153 6.24 8.55 15.17
CA PHE A 153 7.37 8.97 15.99
C PHE A 153 8.70 9.00 15.23
N HIS A 154 8.80 8.36 14.06
CA HIS A 154 9.98 8.46 13.20
C HIS A 154 10.22 9.90 12.67
N TRP A 155 9.21 10.77 12.76
CA TRP A 155 9.32 12.19 12.38
C TRP A 155 9.17 13.16 13.57
N ARG A 156 9.18 12.67 14.81
CA ARG A 156 8.88 13.48 16.03
C ARG A 156 9.95 14.50 16.43
N TYR A 157 11.17 14.36 15.93
CA TYR A 157 12.32 15.16 16.39
C TYR A 157 12.61 16.40 15.53
N GLY A 158 11.93 16.57 14.40
CA GLY A 158 11.86 17.85 13.70
C GLY A 158 10.63 18.62 14.15
N ASP A 159 10.70 19.95 14.14
CA ASP A 159 9.70 20.90 14.62
C ASP A 159 8.22 20.44 14.61
N LYS A 160 7.59 20.39 15.80
CA LYS A 160 6.16 20.48 16.16
C LYS A 160 5.07 19.83 15.27
N CYS A 161 5.39 18.92 14.35
CA CYS A 161 4.38 18.30 13.50
C CYS A 161 3.46 17.34 14.29
N ASP A 162 3.91 16.81 15.42
CA ASP A 162 3.21 15.92 16.35
C ASP A 162 1.90 16.51 16.94
N GLY A 163 1.85 17.84 17.11
CA GLY A 163 0.66 18.57 17.55
C GLY A 163 -0.41 18.76 16.46
N LYS A 164 -0.08 18.49 15.19
CA LYS A 164 -0.98 18.68 14.02
C LYS A 164 -1.76 17.41 13.66
N ARG A 165 -1.85 16.43 14.54
CA ARG A 165 -2.71 15.26 14.36
C ARG A 165 -4.17 15.68 14.51
N ALA A 166 -5.05 15.23 13.60
CA ALA A 166 -6.48 15.30 13.89
C ALA A 166 -6.75 14.39 15.10
N ARG A 167 -7.18 14.97 16.22
CA ARG A 167 -7.65 14.22 17.39
C ARG A 167 -8.94 13.49 17.07
#